data_AF-X1BAT9-F1
#
_entry.id   AF-X1BAT9-F1
#
_cell.length_a   1.000
_cell.length_b   1.000
_cell.length_c   1.000
_cell.angle_alpha   90.00
_cell.angle_beta   90.00
_cell.angle_gamma   90.00
#
_symmetry.space_group_name_H-M   'P 1'
#
loop_
_entity.id
_entity.type
_entity.pdbx_description
1 polymer ?
#
loop_
_entity_poly.entity_id
_entity_poly.type
_entity_poly.pdbx_seq_one_letter_code
_entity_poly.pdbx_strand_id
1 'polypeptide(L)'
;REQFRYSLLPKNIKLRVNKEKAKVLLVEKFLQSFGPVTLKDIAWWSGFSKKESKKILEEIKTIDIGDGLLLLEREAEDFDNSKVNDKSLLLMSGVDQYVITYKYSICPRLVSEKYLTNIYNEYGALHDPIIKNGKIIGRWHVKEGKIGYLLYEKIKNKTELYQRIREMEQFLRE
;
A
#
# COMPACT_ATOMS: atom_id res chain seq x y z
N ARG A 1 -21.98 0.61 -26.50
CA ARG A 1 -21.99 1.34 -25.22
C ARG A 1 -22.25 0.32 -24.13
N GLU A 2 -21.22 -0.06 -23.37
CA GLU A 2 -21.46 -0.82 -22.14
C GLU A 2 -22.23 0.09 -21.17
N GLN A 3 -23.36 -0.40 -20.66
CA GLN A 3 -24.14 0.28 -19.64
C GLN A 3 -23.94 -0.48 -18.33
N PHE A 4 -23.41 0.20 -17.32
CA PHE A 4 -23.39 -0.33 -15.96
C PHE A 4 -24.84 -0.49 -15.47
N ARG A 5 -25.15 -1.66 -14.91
CA ARG A 5 -26.44 -1.95 -14.26
C ARG A 5 -26.21 -2.04 -12.77
N TYR A 6 -27.11 -1.46 -12.00
CA TYR A 6 -27.11 -1.53 -10.54
C TYR A 6 -28.30 -2.38 -10.09
N SER A 7 -28.12 -3.13 -9.02
CA SER A 7 -29.19 -3.83 -8.32
C SER A 7 -29.03 -3.64 -6.81
N LEU A 8 -30.14 -3.73 -6.08
CA LEU A 8 -30.09 -3.70 -4.62
C LEU A 8 -29.42 -4.99 -4.13
N LEU A 9 -28.54 -4.85 -3.13
CA LEU A 9 -28.06 -6.02 -2.38
C LEU A 9 -29.28 -6.79 -1.84
N PRO A 10 -29.25 -8.14 -1.87
CA PRO A 10 -30.34 -8.94 -1.32
C PRO A 10 -30.65 -8.54 0.13
N LYS A 11 -31.92 -8.25 0.44
CA LYS A 11 -32.34 -7.83 1.79
C LYS A 11 -32.13 -8.93 2.85
N ASN A 12 -32.00 -10.19 2.44
CA ASN A 12 -31.94 -11.36 3.32
C ASN A 12 -30.52 -11.96 3.40
N ILE A 13 -29.47 -11.13 3.36
CA ILE A 13 -28.10 -11.62 3.59
C ILE A 13 -27.95 -11.96 5.08
N LYS A 14 -27.74 -13.25 5.37
CA LYS A 14 -27.37 -13.70 6.72
C LYS A 14 -25.93 -13.28 7.02
N LEU A 15 -25.77 -12.24 7.83
CA LEU A 15 -24.45 -11.78 8.28
C LEU A 15 -23.82 -12.82 9.22
N ARG A 16 -22.53 -13.12 9.00
CA ARG A 16 -21.78 -14.08 9.83
C ARG A 16 -21.38 -13.53 11.20
N VAL A 17 -21.22 -12.21 11.30
CA VAL A 17 -20.80 -11.49 12.50
C VAL A 17 -21.60 -10.20 12.65
N ASN A 18 -21.71 -9.70 13.89
CA ASN A 18 -22.30 -8.39 14.14
C ASN A 18 -21.34 -7.26 13.71
N LYS A 19 -21.86 -6.03 13.69
CA LYS A 19 -21.11 -4.83 13.26
C LYS A 19 -19.80 -4.63 14.02
N GLU A 20 -19.82 -4.72 15.35
CA GLU A 20 -18.62 -4.44 16.16
C GLU A 20 -17.54 -5.51 15.94
N LYS A 21 -17.91 -6.79 15.89
CA LYS A 21 -16.98 -7.87 15.54
C LYS A 21 -16.46 -7.73 14.11
N ALA A 22 -17.28 -7.26 13.17
CA ALA A 22 -16.83 -7.00 11.80
C ALA A 22 -15.75 -5.92 11.72
N LYS A 23 -15.86 -4.84 12.52
CA LYS A 23 -14.84 -3.78 12.58
C LYS A 23 -13.51 -4.29 13.12
N VAL A 24 -13.55 -5.09 14.19
CA VAL A 24 -12.34 -5.71 14.76
C VAL A 24 -11.67 -6.60 13.71
N LEU A 25 -12.43 -7.48 13.06
CA LEU A 25 -11.92 -8.34 11.99
C LEU A 25 -11.36 -7.56 10.80
N LEU A 26 -11.97 -6.42 10.46
CA LEU A 26 -11.49 -5.56 9.38
C LEU A 26 -10.11 -4.96 9.71
N VAL A 27 -9.94 -4.41 10.92
CA VAL A 27 -8.67 -3.82 11.35
C VAL A 27 -7.61 -4.90 11.57
N GLU A 28 -7.96 -6.05 12.10
CA GLU A 28 -7.03 -7.17 12.27
C GLU A 28 -6.52 -7.69 10.92
N LYS A 29 -7.39 -7.84 9.92
CA LYS A 29 -6.99 -8.22 8.55
C LYS A 29 -6.12 -7.17 7.88
N PHE A 30 -6.40 -5.90 8.15
CA PHE A 30 -5.59 -4.79 7.67
C PHE A 30 -4.17 -4.85 8.24
N LEU A 31 -4.04 -5.03 9.56
CA LEU A 31 -2.75 -5.21 10.24
C LEU A 31 -1.99 -6.43 9.68
N GLN A 32 -2.68 -7.55 9.48
CA GLN A 32 -2.07 -8.77 8.92
C GLN A 32 -1.54 -8.57 7.50
N SER A 33 -2.20 -7.74 6.68
CA SER A 33 -1.87 -7.60 5.26
C SER A 33 -0.88 -6.48 4.98
N PHE A 34 -0.90 -5.43 5.80
CA PHE A 34 -0.20 -4.17 5.54
C PHE A 34 0.62 -3.65 6.73
N GLY A 35 0.61 -4.41 7.83
CA GLY A 35 1.42 -4.17 9.01
C GLY A 35 2.92 -4.19 8.70
N PRO A 36 3.73 -3.51 9.51
CA PRO A 36 3.33 -2.71 10.66
C PRO A 36 2.79 -1.32 10.24
N VAL A 37 1.77 -0.80 10.95
CA VAL A 37 1.07 0.46 10.60
C VAL A 37 0.77 1.33 11.82
N THR A 38 0.59 2.62 11.60
CA THR A 38 0.21 3.56 12.68
C THR A 38 -1.30 3.60 12.89
N LEU A 39 -1.74 4.13 14.04
CA LEU A 39 -3.16 4.47 14.27
C LEU A 39 -3.73 5.38 13.17
N LYS A 40 -2.91 6.28 12.61
CA LYS A 40 -3.35 7.19 11.53
C LYS A 40 -3.60 6.45 10.23
N ASP A 41 -2.78 5.44 9.92
CA ASP A 41 -2.95 4.59 8.74
C ASP A 41 -4.27 3.80 8.84
N ILE A 42 -4.55 3.21 10.01
CA ILE A 42 -5.80 2.47 10.27
C ILE A 42 -7.02 3.39 10.09
N ALA A 43 -7.01 4.57 10.71
CA ALA A 43 -8.11 5.52 10.62
C ALA A 43 -8.34 6.02 9.18
N TRP A 44 -7.25 6.24 8.43
CA TRP A 44 -7.32 6.63 7.03
C TRP A 44 -7.93 5.53 6.16
N TRP A 45 -7.41 4.31 6.24
CA TRP A 45 -7.79 3.22 5.36
C TRP A 45 -9.20 2.70 5.64
N SER A 46 -9.55 2.56 6.93
CA SER A 46 -10.87 2.05 7.34
C SER A 46 -11.99 3.09 7.23
N GLY A 47 -11.65 4.37 7.18
CA GLY A 47 -12.60 5.48 7.31
C GLY A 47 -13.15 5.69 8.72
N PHE A 48 -12.66 4.95 9.72
CA PHE A 48 -13.05 5.14 11.12
C PHE A 48 -12.41 6.39 11.73
N SER A 49 -13.08 6.97 12.72
CA SER A 49 -12.45 8.04 13.50
C SER A 49 -11.22 7.53 14.24
N LYS A 50 -10.27 8.42 14.59
CA LYS A 50 -9.11 8.03 15.42
C LYS A 50 -9.53 7.42 16.77
N LYS A 51 -10.59 7.94 17.38
CA LYS A 51 -11.14 7.43 18.65
C LYS A 51 -11.69 6.01 18.49
N GLU A 52 -12.44 5.77 17.42
CA GLU A 52 -12.99 4.45 17.10
C GLU A 52 -11.88 3.45 16.76
N SER A 53 -10.91 3.85 15.94
CA SER A 53 -9.74 3.03 15.61
C SER A 53 -8.96 2.62 16.86
N LYS A 54 -8.76 3.56 17.79
CA LYS A 54 -8.11 3.30 19.08
C LYS A 54 -8.91 2.28 19.91
N LYS A 55 -10.23 2.45 20.01
CA LYS A 55 -11.10 1.51 20.73
C LYS A 55 -11.07 0.11 20.11
N ILE A 56 -11.06 0.00 18.78
CA ILE A 56 -10.97 -1.29 18.08
C ILE A 56 -9.64 -1.98 18.38
N LEU A 57 -8.53 -1.23 18.41
CA LEU A 57 -7.21 -1.77 18.73
C LEU A 57 -7.11 -2.35 20.14
N GLU A 58 -7.93 -1.90 21.11
CA GLU A 58 -7.96 -2.48 22.46
C GLU A 58 -8.41 -3.97 22.44
N GLU A 59 -9.10 -4.40 21.38
CA GLU A 59 -9.56 -5.79 21.17
C GLU A 59 -8.56 -6.64 20.36
N ILE A 60 -7.45 -6.05 19.88
CA ILE A 60 -6.47 -6.72 19.01
C ILE A 60 -5.12 -6.71 19.71
N LYS A 61 -4.49 -7.88 19.83
CA LYS A 61 -3.15 -7.99 20.41
C LYS A 61 -2.10 -7.48 19.41
N THR A 62 -1.58 -6.30 19.68
CA THR A 62 -0.51 -5.66 18.90
C THR A 62 0.66 -5.26 19.77
N ILE A 63 1.85 -5.25 19.20
CA ILE A 63 3.06 -4.66 19.79
C ILE A 63 3.46 -3.40 19.01
N ASP A 64 4.04 -2.42 19.69
CA ASP A 64 4.65 -1.25 19.06
C ASP A 64 6.13 -1.58 18.80
N ILE A 65 6.51 -1.61 17.52
CA ILE A 65 7.89 -1.92 17.09
C ILE A 65 8.74 -0.64 16.89
N GLY A 66 8.23 0.52 17.29
CA GLY A 66 8.88 1.82 17.15
C GLY A 66 8.07 2.81 16.32
N ASP A 67 8.19 4.10 16.63
CA ASP A 67 7.51 5.22 15.94
C ASP A 67 5.97 5.09 15.87
N GLY A 68 5.37 4.32 16.79
CA GLY A 68 3.93 4.07 16.79
C GLY A 68 3.47 3.10 15.70
N LEU A 69 4.40 2.31 15.15
CA LEU A 69 4.12 1.25 14.19
C LEU A 69 3.66 -0.01 14.94
N LEU A 70 2.39 -0.33 14.77
CA LEU A 70 1.75 -1.47 15.39
C LEU A 70 1.86 -2.69 14.48
N LEU A 71 2.37 -3.78 15.05
CA LEU A 71 2.42 -5.12 14.46
C LEU A 71 1.52 -6.05 15.25
N LEU A 72 0.93 -7.07 14.63
CA LEU A 72 0.23 -8.11 15.37
C LEU A 72 1.24 -8.88 16.23
N GLU A 73 0.93 -9.09 17.51
CA GLU A 73 1.86 -9.76 18.44
C GLU A 73 2.27 -11.15 17.94
N ARG A 74 1.34 -11.88 17.31
CA ARG A 74 1.60 -13.21 16.72
C ARG A 74 2.54 -13.21 15.53
N GLU A 75 2.83 -12.05 14.93
CA GLU A 75 3.72 -11.90 13.77
C GLU A 75 5.12 -11.40 14.18
N ALA A 76 5.35 -11.16 15.48
CA ALA A 76 6.60 -10.60 15.98
C ALA A 76 7.83 -11.46 15.64
N GLU A 77 7.74 -12.76 15.86
CA GLU A 77 8.84 -13.69 15.58
C GLU A 77 9.15 -13.77 14.07
N ASP A 78 8.13 -13.86 13.23
CA ASP A 78 8.30 -13.87 11.77
C ASP A 78 8.91 -12.56 11.27
N PHE A 79 8.49 -11.44 11.87
CA PHE A 79 9.00 -10.11 11.54
C PHE A 79 10.49 -9.98 11.89
N ASP A 80 10.89 -10.37 13.10
CA ASP A 80 12.29 -10.31 13.55
C ASP A 80 13.21 -11.25 12.75
N ASN A 81 12.69 -12.40 12.33
CA ASN A 81 13.42 -13.36 11.50
C ASN A 81 13.41 -13.01 10.01
N SER A 82 12.63 -12.02 9.59
CA SER A 82 12.52 -11.63 8.19
C SER A 82 13.85 -11.05 7.68
N LYS A 83 14.32 -11.56 6.54
CA LYS A 83 15.52 -11.04 5.88
C LYS A 83 15.12 -9.93 4.93
N VAL A 84 15.56 -8.71 5.21
CA VAL A 84 15.38 -7.59 4.29
C VAL A 84 16.22 -7.84 3.03
N ASN A 85 15.56 -7.81 1.86
CA ASN A 85 16.26 -7.79 0.60
C ASN A 85 16.58 -6.33 0.21
N ASP A 86 17.80 -5.91 0.52
CA ASP A 86 18.33 -4.57 0.22
C ASP A 86 18.60 -4.32 -1.28
N LYS A 87 18.23 -5.27 -2.14
CA LYS A 87 18.35 -5.20 -3.60
C LYS A 87 17.00 -5.51 -4.27
N SER A 88 15.95 -4.82 -3.84
CA SER A 88 14.63 -4.94 -4.45
C SER A 88 14.29 -3.67 -5.22
N LEU A 89 14.11 -3.79 -6.53
CA LEU A 89 13.45 -2.78 -7.37
C LEU A 89 12.19 -3.37 -8.01
N LEU A 90 11.06 -2.68 -7.84
CA LEU A 90 9.74 -3.06 -8.36
C LEU A 90 9.18 -1.93 -9.22
N LEU A 91 8.54 -2.32 -10.33
CA LEU A 91 7.64 -1.48 -11.12
C LEU A 91 6.22 -1.87 -10.75
N MET A 92 5.58 -1.09 -9.87
CA MET A 92 4.24 -1.39 -9.36
C MET A 92 3.19 -0.59 -10.10
N SER A 93 1.97 -1.12 -10.21
CA SER A 93 0.84 -0.30 -10.67
C SER A 93 0.40 0.68 -9.60
N GLY A 94 -0.04 1.87 -10.00
CA GLY A 94 -0.57 2.92 -9.13
C GLY A 94 -1.87 2.52 -8.43
N VAL A 95 -2.53 1.47 -8.91
CA VAL A 95 -3.75 0.89 -8.32
C VAL A 95 -3.50 -0.40 -7.54
N ASP A 96 -2.24 -0.82 -7.42
CA ASP A 96 -1.89 -2.00 -6.63
C ASP A 96 -2.20 -1.78 -5.13
N GLN A 97 -2.64 -2.83 -4.43
CA GLN A 97 -3.00 -2.75 -3.01
C GLN A 97 -1.84 -2.25 -2.14
N TYR A 98 -0.59 -2.62 -2.45
CA TYR A 98 0.59 -2.11 -1.74
C TYR A 98 0.72 -0.59 -1.87
N VAL A 99 0.23 -0.02 -2.98
CA VAL A 99 0.38 1.39 -3.34
C VAL A 99 -0.79 2.23 -2.84
N ILE A 100 -2.03 1.79 -3.06
CA ILE A 100 -3.24 2.58 -2.72
C ILE A 100 -3.60 2.57 -1.24
N THR A 101 -3.02 1.65 -0.47
CA THR A 101 -3.39 1.45 0.94
C THR A 101 -3.00 2.62 1.83
N TYR A 102 -1.89 3.30 1.52
CA TYR A 102 -1.33 4.31 2.41
C TYR A 102 -1.65 5.74 1.96
N LYS A 103 -1.85 6.62 2.93
CA LYS A 103 -1.80 8.06 2.69
C LYS A 103 -0.35 8.52 2.79
N TYR A 104 0.28 8.76 1.65
CA TYR A 104 1.69 9.10 1.58
C TYR A 104 2.10 10.33 2.40
N SER A 105 1.21 11.33 2.53
CA SER A 105 1.47 12.52 3.34
C SER A 105 1.64 12.24 4.85
N ILE A 106 1.24 11.06 5.33
CA ILE A 106 1.44 10.60 6.72
C ILE A 106 2.35 9.38 6.80
N CYS A 107 3.01 9.01 5.69
CA CYS A 107 3.80 7.79 5.55
C CYS A 107 5.22 8.12 5.02
N PRO A 108 6.05 8.87 5.79
CA PRO A 108 7.36 9.33 5.34
C PRO A 108 8.36 8.19 5.10
N ARG A 109 8.08 6.98 5.61
CA ARG A 109 8.87 5.77 5.39
C ARG A 109 8.84 5.30 3.93
N LEU A 110 7.75 5.57 3.20
CA LEU A 110 7.57 5.14 1.81
C LEU A 110 7.99 6.21 0.81
N VAL A 111 7.82 7.49 1.12
CA VAL A 111 8.19 8.59 0.22
C VAL A 111 8.62 9.82 1.00
N SER A 112 9.64 10.51 0.49
CA SER A 112 10.09 11.77 1.07
C SER A 112 9.08 12.89 0.81
N GLU A 113 8.89 13.78 1.78
CA GLU A 113 7.94 14.90 1.70
C GLU A 113 8.14 15.77 0.45
N LYS A 114 9.40 15.99 0.04
CA LYS A 114 9.77 16.74 -1.17
C LYS A 114 9.17 16.19 -2.47
N TYR A 115 8.72 14.93 -2.49
CA TYR A 115 8.20 14.26 -3.68
C TYR A 115 6.70 13.94 -3.60
N LEU A 116 6.00 14.38 -2.56
CA LEU A 116 4.57 14.11 -2.38
C LEU A 116 3.71 14.67 -3.52
N THR A 117 4.12 15.76 -4.16
CA THR A 117 3.41 16.33 -5.31
C THR A 117 3.68 15.55 -6.61
N ASN A 118 4.74 14.73 -6.65
CA ASN A 118 5.12 13.98 -7.85
C ASN A 118 4.45 12.61 -7.95
N ILE A 119 3.92 12.08 -6.84
CA ILE A 119 3.30 10.75 -6.77
C ILE A 119 1.85 10.74 -7.24
N TYR A 120 1.16 11.88 -7.23
CA TYR A 120 -0.20 12.04 -7.73
C TYR A 120 -0.23 12.79 -9.05
N ASN A 121 -1.20 12.46 -9.91
CA ASN A 121 -1.53 13.27 -11.07
C ASN A 121 -2.45 14.45 -10.68
N GLU A 122 -2.79 15.29 -11.66
CA GLU A 122 -3.68 16.46 -11.48
C GLU A 122 -5.10 16.10 -11.00
N TYR A 123 -5.54 14.85 -11.17
CA TYR A 123 -6.83 14.34 -10.71
C TYR A 123 -6.75 13.62 -9.36
N GLY A 124 -5.60 13.62 -8.70
CA GLY A 124 -5.39 12.96 -7.41
C GLY A 124 -5.21 11.45 -7.49
N ALA A 125 -5.07 10.87 -8.69
CA ALA A 125 -4.76 9.46 -8.85
C ALA A 125 -3.25 9.21 -8.72
N LEU A 126 -2.88 8.08 -8.13
CA LEU A 126 -1.48 7.67 -8.00
C LEU A 126 -0.89 7.31 -9.36
N HIS A 127 0.33 7.77 -9.62
CA HIS A 127 1.15 7.25 -10.71
C HIS A 127 1.65 5.85 -10.39
N ASP A 128 2.01 5.08 -11.42
CA ASP A 128 2.67 3.77 -11.26
C ASP A 128 4.07 3.97 -10.65
N PRO A 129 4.33 3.57 -9.39
CA PRO A 129 5.58 3.91 -8.73
C PRO A 129 6.72 2.94 -9.07
N ILE A 130 7.93 3.48 -9.02
CA ILE A 130 9.18 2.70 -8.97
C ILE A 130 9.57 2.62 -7.50
N ILE A 131 9.56 1.40 -6.95
CA ILE A 131 9.81 1.15 -5.53
C ILE A 131 11.16 0.47 -5.40
N LYS A 132 12.07 1.08 -4.64
CA LYS A 132 13.38 0.52 -4.32
C LYS A 132 13.53 0.37 -2.82
N ASN A 133 13.77 -0.85 -2.33
CA ASN A 133 13.92 -1.16 -0.90
C ASN A 133 12.79 -0.56 -0.06
N GLY A 134 11.55 -0.75 -0.52
CA GLY A 134 10.34 -0.23 0.12
C GLY A 134 10.06 1.27 -0.09
N LYS A 135 10.97 2.04 -0.71
CA LYS A 135 10.81 3.49 -0.94
C LYS A 135 10.46 3.81 -2.38
N ILE A 136 9.52 4.73 -2.58
CA ILE A 136 9.19 5.28 -3.88
C ILE A 136 10.31 6.22 -4.31
N ILE A 137 11.01 5.86 -5.39
CA ILE A 137 12.13 6.61 -5.94
C ILE A 137 11.80 7.27 -7.29
N GLY A 138 10.60 7.05 -7.82
CA GLY A 138 10.18 7.56 -9.11
C GLY A 138 8.83 6.98 -9.54
N ARG A 139 8.48 7.24 -10.79
CA ARG A 139 7.31 6.69 -11.46
C ARG A 139 7.66 6.15 -12.84
N TRP A 140 6.89 5.18 -13.31
CA TRP A 140 6.95 4.68 -14.68
C TRP A 140 5.60 4.88 -15.37
N HIS A 141 5.57 4.68 -16.68
CA HIS A 141 4.35 4.69 -17.48
C HIS A 141 4.58 3.93 -18.78
N VAL A 142 3.50 3.44 -19.38
CA VAL A 142 3.54 2.87 -20.74
C VAL A 142 3.32 3.97 -21.76
N LYS A 143 4.19 4.04 -22.76
CA LYS A 143 4.02 4.89 -23.94
C LYS A 143 4.39 4.08 -25.18
N GLU A 144 3.41 3.88 -26.08
CA GLU A 144 3.61 3.16 -27.36
C GLU A 144 4.25 1.76 -27.17
N GLY A 145 3.81 1.01 -26.15
CA GLY A 145 4.33 -0.33 -25.86
C GLY A 145 5.75 -0.36 -25.28
N LYS A 146 6.27 0.79 -24.83
CA LYS A 146 7.56 0.93 -24.14
C LYS A 146 7.36 1.55 -22.77
N ILE A 147 8.29 1.26 -21.86
CA ILE A 147 8.25 1.82 -20.50
C ILE A 147 9.08 3.10 -20.45
N GLY A 148 8.39 4.22 -20.19
CA GLY A 148 9.01 5.47 -19.80
C GLY A 148 9.13 5.57 -18.28
N TYR A 149 10.12 6.30 -17.78
CA TYR A 149 10.31 6.51 -16.33
C TYR A 149 10.78 7.93 -15.97
N LEU A 150 10.45 8.35 -14.75
CA LEU A 150 10.95 9.57 -14.12
C LEU A 150 11.42 9.22 -12.71
N LEU A 151 12.71 9.40 -12.42
CA LEU A 151 13.25 9.23 -11.07
C LEU A 151 13.21 10.56 -10.31
N TYR A 152 12.77 10.50 -9.06
CA TYR A 152 12.82 11.60 -8.12
C TYR A 152 14.21 11.76 -7.52
N GLU A 153 14.92 10.64 -7.35
CA GLU A 153 16.27 10.57 -6.80
C GLU A 153 17.29 10.05 -7.81
N LYS A 154 18.53 10.55 -7.74
CA LYS A 154 19.62 10.02 -8.55
C LYS A 154 20.05 8.65 -8.02
N ILE A 155 19.93 7.61 -8.84
CA ILE A 155 20.52 6.30 -8.55
C ILE A 155 21.83 6.13 -9.31
N LYS A 156 22.89 5.66 -8.62
CA LYS A 156 24.24 5.49 -9.20
C LYS A 156 24.28 4.39 -10.26
N ASN A 157 23.56 3.29 -10.06
CA ASN A 157 23.51 2.15 -10.97
C ASN A 157 22.06 1.90 -11.39
N LYS A 158 21.82 1.87 -12.71
CA LYS A 158 20.49 1.66 -13.33
C LYS A 158 20.31 0.26 -13.92
N THR A 159 21.29 -0.64 -13.76
CA THR A 159 21.27 -1.99 -14.37
C THR A 159 20.01 -2.76 -13.98
N GLU A 160 19.68 -2.76 -12.68
CA GLU A 160 18.47 -3.42 -12.17
C GLU A 160 17.19 -2.77 -12.71
N LEU A 161 17.12 -1.43 -12.77
CA LEU A 161 15.97 -0.72 -13.34
C LEU A 161 15.73 -1.13 -14.80
N TYR A 162 16.78 -1.18 -15.61
CA TYR A 162 16.67 -1.58 -17.01
C TYR A 162 16.28 -3.05 -17.17
N GLN A 163 16.74 -3.91 -16.25
CA GLN A 163 16.31 -5.31 -16.21
C GLN A 163 14.81 -5.41 -15.92
N ARG A 164 14.31 -4.72 -14.88
CA ARG A 164 12.88 -4.70 -14.54
C ARG A 164 12.00 -4.09 -15.62
N ILE A 165 12.49 -3.07 -16.32
CA ILE A 165 11.80 -2.50 -17.48
C ILE A 165 11.63 -3.54 -18.58
N ARG A 166 12.69 -4.28 -18.93
CA ARG A 166 12.60 -5.34 -19.96
C ARG A 166 11.62 -6.44 -19.57
N GLU A 167 11.66 -6.89 -18.31
CA GLU A 167 10.72 -7.87 -17.78
C GLU A 167 9.27 -7.39 -17.89
N MET A 168 8.99 -6.14 -17.49
CA MET A 168 7.66 -5.55 -17.59
C MET A 168 7.21 -5.37 -19.04
N GLU A 169 8.10 -4.95 -19.94
CA GLU A 169 7.80 -4.82 -21.37
C GLU A 169 7.52 -6.17 -22.03
N GLN A 170 8.14 -7.25 -21.56
CA GLN A 170 7.81 -8.60 -22.01
C GLN A 170 6.43 -9.01 -21.49
N PHE A 171 6.19 -8.84 -20.19
CA PHE A 171 4.91 -9.15 -19.56
C PHE A 171 3.72 -8.44 -20.24
N LEU A 172 3.88 -7.17 -20.64
CA LEU A 172 2.82 -6.40 -21.29
C LEU A 172 2.55 -6.82 -22.76
N ARG A 173 3.42 -7.63 -23.37
CA ARG A 173 3.25 -8.13 -24.75
C ARG A 173 2.58 -9.50 -24.81
N GLU A 174 2.62 -10.25 -23.71
CA GLU A 174 1.96 -11.54 -23.53
C GLU A 174 0.46 -11.36 -23.28
#